data_AF-A0A0R2BTX3-F1
#
_entry.id   AF-A0A0R2BTX3-F1
#
_cell.length_a   1.000
_cell.length_b   1.000
_cell.length_c   1.000
_cell.angle_alpha   90.00
_cell.angle_beta   90.00
_cell.angle_gamma   90.00
#
_symmetry.space_group_name_H-M   'P 1'
#
loop_
_entity.id
_entity.type
_entity.pdbx_description
1 polymer ?
#
loop_
_entity_poly.entity_id
_entity_poly.type
_entity_poly.pdbx_seq_one_letter_code
_entity_poly.pdbx_strand_id
1 'polypeptide(L)'
;MISYPSIDKLLDKVDSRYSLAILAAKRAHQLEAGEFEMIDDYKSSKTVGMALEEIAAGKVVIDPNSDLKEADAEAIDQEEQLENAEREDRSRNLDSDHPDEN
;
A
#
# COMPACT_ATOMS: atom_id res chain seq x y z
N MET A 1 -27.22 -0.98 -6.49
CA MET A 1 -25.78 -1.30 -6.60
C MET A 1 -25.46 -2.23 -5.45
N ILE A 2 -25.20 -3.50 -5.74
CA ILE A 2 -24.94 -4.53 -4.72
C ILE A 2 -23.42 -4.57 -4.55
N SER A 3 -22.89 -3.86 -3.56
CA SER A 3 -21.51 -4.09 -3.13
C SER A 3 -21.52 -5.39 -2.33
N TYR A 4 -21.21 -6.49 -3.02
CA TYR A 4 -20.90 -7.75 -2.38
C TYR A 4 -19.39 -7.75 -2.08
N PRO A 5 -18.95 -8.16 -0.88
CA PRO A 5 -19.74 -8.62 0.28
C PRO A 5 -20.33 -7.47 1.15
N SER A 6 -21.33 -7.81 1.97
CA SER A 6 -21.96 -6.85 2.92
C SER A 6 -20.96 -6.40 4.00
N ILE A 7 -20.98 -5.10 4.33
CA ILE A 7 -20.08 -4.49 5.34
C ILE A 7 -20.17 -5.21 6.69
N ASP A 8 -21.35 -5.63 7.13
CA ASP A 8 -21.50 -6.32 8.42
C ASP A 8 -20.67 -7.60 8.49
N LYS A 9 -20.58 -8.37 7.38
CA LYS A 9 -19.74 -9.58 7.31
C LYS A 9 -18.25 -9.27 7.37
N LEU A 10 -17.86 -8.10 6.90
CA LEU A 10 -16.47 -7.65 6.94
C LEU A 10 -16.11 -7.15 8.34
N LEU A 11 -17.04 -6.47 9.02
CA LEU A 11 -16.85 -5.99 10.39
C LEU A 11 -16.82 -7.13 11.42
N ASP A 12 -17.43 -8.27 11.14
CA ASP A 12 -17.26 -9.50 11.92
C ASP A 12 -15.82 -10.06 11.86
N LYS A 13 -15.02 -9.66 10.85
CA LYS A 13 -13.64 -10.10 10.66
C LYS A 13 -12.60 -9.03 10.99
N VAL A 14 -12.98 -7.76 10.87
CA VAL A 14 -12.11 -6.61 11.10
C VAL A 14 -12.83 -5.63 12.02
N ASP A 15 -12.26 -5.40 13.21
CA ASP A 15 -12.91 -4.64 14.29
C ASP A 15 -13.19 -3.17 13.97
N SER A 16 -12.57 -2.61 12.92
CA SER A 16 -12.71 -1.20 12.55
C SER A 16 -12.93 -0.99 11.06
N ARG A 17 -13.86 -0.09 10.72
CA ARG A 17 -14.15 0.35 9.34
C ARG A 17 -12.95 0.99 8.66
N TYR A 18 -12.13 1.73 9.41
CA TYR A 18 -10.92 2.36 8.89
C TYR A 18 -9.88 1.31 8.54
N SER A 19 -9.65 0.36 9.45
CA SER A 19 -8.72 -0.73 9.23
C SER A 19 -9.16 -1.62 8.06
N LEU A 20 -10.46 -1.86 7.91
CA LEU A 20 -11.04 -2.56 6.77
C LEU A 20 -10.75 -1.83 5.44
N ALA A 21 -10.95 -0.51 5.39
CA ALA A 21 -10.69 0.27 4.19
C ALA A 21 -9.20 0.26 3.81
N ILE A 22 -8.30 0.42 4.78
CA ILE A 22 -6.86 0.38 4.57
C ILE A 22 -6.41 -1.02 4.11
N LEU A 23 -6.91 -2.07 4.75
CA LEU A 23 -6.60 -3.46 4.39
C LEU A 23 -7.06 -3.78 2.96
N ALA A 24 -8.30 -3.41 2.63
CA ALA A 24 -8.84 -3.62 1.28
C ALA A 24 -8.05 -2.84 0.23
N ALA A 25 -7.64 -1.60 0.51
CA ALA A 25 -6.82 -0.81 -0.40
C ALA A 25 -5.42 -1.43 -0.61
N LYS A 26 -4.73 -1.79 0.47
CA LYS A 26 -3.41 -2.45 0.39
C LYS A 26 -3.50 -3.75 -0.40
N ARG A 27 -4.51 -4.57 -0.14
CA ARG A 27 -4.69 -5.84 -0.83
C ARG A 27 -5.08 -5.65 -2.30
N ALA A 28 -5.92 -4.66 -2.61
CA ALA A 28 -6.24 -4.33 -4.00
C ALA A 28 -4.98 -3.95 -4.80
N HIS A 29 -4.07 -3.16 -4.21
CA HIS A 29 -2.79 -2.82 -4.86
C HIS A 29 -1.91 -4.05 -5.13
N GLN A 30 -1.88 -5.03 -4.22
CA GLN A 30 -1.15 -6.29 -4.45
C GLN A 30 -1.74 -7.07 -5.65
N LEU A 31 -3.06 -7.15 -5.74
CA LEU A 31 -3.73 -7.79 -6.87
C LEU A 31 -3.45 -7.04 -8.18
N GLU A 32 -3.46 -5.72 -8.18
CA GLU A 32 -3.05 -4.90 -9.33
C GLU A 32 -1.57 -5.12 -9.72
N ALA A 33 -0.70 -5.37 -8.73
CA ALA A 33 0.71 -5.70 -8.95
C ALA A 33 0.93 -7.12 -9.50
N GLY A 34 -0.13 -7.92 -9.66
CA GLY A 34 -0.08 -9.28 -10.18
C GLY A 34 0.25 -10.35 -9.13
N GLU A 35 0.01 -10.07 -7.85
CA GLU A 35 0.09 -11.09 -6.80
C GLU A 35 -0.96 -12.19 -6.97
N PHE A 36 -0.71 -13.32 -6.31
CA PHE A 36 -1.62 -14.45 -6.33
C PHE A 36 -2.96 -14.14 -5.66
N GLU A 37 -4.00 -14.57 -6.36
CA GLU A 37 -5.38 -14.63 -5.87
C GLU A 37 -5.48 -15.65 -4.72
N MET A 38 -6.10 -15.27 -3.60
CA MET A 38 -6.24 -16.13 -2.41
C MET A 38 -7.51 -16.99 -2.42
N ILE A 39 -8.42 -16.72 -3.36
CA ILE A 39 -9.66 -17.47 -3.56
C ILE A 39 -9.81 -17.84 -5.04
N ASP A 40 -10.45 -18.96 -5.32
CA ASP A 40 -10.56 -19.48 -6.69
C ASP A 40 -11.71 -18.83 -7.50
N ASP A 41 -12.68 -18.21 -6.81
CA ASP A 41 -13.90 -17.68 -7.43
C ASP A 41 -14.24 -16.30 -6.87
N TYR A 42 -14.08 -15.28 -7.71
CA TYR A 42 -14.40 -13.89 -7.40
C TYR A 42 -15.70 -13.49 -8.08
N LYS A 43 -16.61 -12.88 -7.31
CA LYS A 43 -17.83 -12.28 -7.86
C LYS A 43 -17.57 -10.90 -8.45
N SER A 44 -16.58 -10.20 -7.91
CA SER A 44 -16.19 -8.87 -8.33
C SER A 44 -15.07 -8.93 -9.34
N SER A 45 -15.21 -8.22 -10.46
CA SER A 45 -14.15 -8.03 -11.45
C SER A 45 -13.18 -6.89 -11.13
N LYS A 46 -13.42 -6.17 -10.02
CA LYS A 46 -12.55 -5.08 -9.55
C LYS A 46 -11.68 -5.58 -8.40
N THR A 47 -10.40 -5.22 -8.40
CA THR A 47 -9.42 -5.58 -7.37
C THR A 47 -9.85 -5.20 -5.95
N VAL A 48 -10.52 -4.06 -5.76
CA VAL A 48 -11.10 -3.69 -4.46
C VAL A 48 -12.20 -4.65 -4.03
N GLY A 49 -13.07 -5.06 -4.95
CA GLY A 49 -14.12 -6.04 -4.65
C GLY A 49 -13.52 -7.40 -4.34
N MET A 50 -12.51 -7.82 -5.12
CA MET A 50 -11.76 -9.05 -4.90
C MET A 50 -11.10 -9.07 -3.51
N ALA A 51 -10.44 -7.97 -3.12
CA ALA A 51 -9.85 -7.82 -1.80
C ALA A 51 -10.90 -7.95 -0.68
N LEU A 52 -12.07 -7.32 -0.83
CA LEU A 52 -13.15 -7.45 0.15
C LEU A 52 -13.67 -8.89 0.24
N GLU A 53 -13.72 -9.62 -0.88
CA GLU A 53 -14.12 -11.04 -0.90
C GLU A 53 -13.10 -11.93 -0.18
N GLU A 54 -11.81 -11.69 -0.34
CA GLU A 54 -10.76 -12.41 0.41
C GLU A 54 -10.78 -12.12 1.91
N ILE A 55 -11.06 -10.86 2.30
CA ILE A 55 -11.23 -10.47 3.70
C ILE A 55 -12.47 -11.16 4.29
N ALA A 56 -13.59 -11.17 3.55
CA ALA A 56 -14.81 -11.86 3.97
C ALA A 56 -14.62 -13.39 4.08
N ALA A 57 -13.78 -13.98 3.22
CA ALA A 57 -13.39 -15.39 3.29
C ALA A 57 -12.41 -15.69 4.43
N GLY A 58 -11.88 -14.66 5.12
CA GLY A 58 -10.88 -14.80 6.18
C GLY A 58 -9.51 -15.24 5.68
N LYS A 59 -9.22 -15.09 4.38
CA LYS A 59 -7.90 -15.35 3.78
C LYS A 59 -6.94 -14.19 4.04
N VAL A 60 -7.48 -12.98 4.11
CA VAL A 60 -6.75 -11.75 4.40
C VAL A 60 -7.24 -11.23 5.74
N VAL A 61 -6.32 -11.13 6.70
CA VAL A 61 -6.59 -10.67 8.06
C VAL A 61 -5.56 -9.62 8.46
N ILE A 62 -5.96 -8.72 9.35
CA ILE A 62 -5.02 -7.80 9.99
C ILE A 62 -4.34 -8.59 11.09
N ASP A 63 -3.01 -8.68 11.04
CA ASP A 63 -2.26 -9.22 12.15
C ASP A 63 -2.23 -8.16 13.26
N PRO A 64 -2.82 -8.42 14.44
CA PRO A 64 -2.81 -7.47 15.55
C PRO A 64 -1.40 -7.23 16.11
N ASN A 65 -0.44 -8.08 15.76
CA ASN A 65 0.98 -7.92 16.07
C ASN A 65 1.80 -7.47 14.86
N SER A 66 1.19 -7.19 13.69
CA SER A 66 1.90 -6.45 12.64
C SER A 66 2.03 -5.00 13.09
N ASP A 67 3.04 -4.80 13.91
CA ASP A 67 3.75 -3.56 14.11
C ASP A 67 4.29 -3.08 12.75
N LEU A 68 3.43 -2.72 11.78
CA LEU A 68 3.80 -1.67 10.85
C LEU A 68 3.72 -0.39 11.68
N LYS A 69 4.74 -0.21 12.52
CA LYS A 69 4.89 0.98 13.33
C LYS A 69 5.05 2.13 12.36
N GLU A 70 4.41 3.24 12.67
CA GLU A 70 4.65 4.54 12.03
C GLU A 70 6.15 4.79 11.77
N ALA A 71 7.00 4.29 12.67
CA ALA A 71 8.45 4.26 12.57
C ALA A 71 9.03 3.61 11.30
N ASP A 72 8.48 2.49 10.82
CA ASP A 72 9.00 1.79 9.64
C ASP A 72 8.63 2.54 8.36
N ALA A 73 7.46 3.19 8.33
CA ALA A 73 7.04 4.04 7.23
C ALA A 73 7.80 5.37 7.22
N GLU A 74 8.04 5.98 8.38
CA GLU A 74 8.84 7.20 8.52
C GLU A 74 10.30 6.98 8.10
N ALA A 75 10.90 5.83 8.41
CA ALA A 75 12.28 5.53 8.02
C ALA A 75 12.45 5.47 6.50
N ILE A 76 11.49 4.86 5.79
CA ILE A 76 11.51 4.76 4.32
C ILE A 76 11.35 6.15 3.69
N ASP A 77 10.43 6.97 4.19
CA ASP A 77 10.21 8.33 3.68
C ASP A 77 11.43 9.24 3.95
N GLN A 78 12.06 9.11 5.12
CA GLN A 78 13.28 9.84 5.45
C GLN A 78 14.47 9.44 4.57
N GLU A 79 14.68 8.15 4.33
CA GLU A 79 15.75 7.66 3.43
C GLU A 79 15.57 8.20 2.00
N GLU A 80 14.34 8.21 1.48
CA GLU A 80 14.05 8.71 0.13
C GLU A 80 14.27 10.23 0.02
N GLN A 81 13.89 10.99 1.06
CA GLN A 81 14.13 12.44 1.12
C GLN A 81 15.63 12.77 1.23
N LEU A 82 16.38 12.02 2.03
CA LEU A 82 17.84 12.16 2.15
C LEU A 82 18.53 11.85 0.80
N GLU A 83 18.15 10.75 0.15
CA GLU A 83 18.74 10.35 -1.11
C GLU A 83 18.46 11.36 -2.24
N ASN A 84 17.27 11.97 -2.26
CA ASN A 84 16.95 13.05 -3.18
C ASN A 84 17.70 14.34 -2.87
N ALA A 85 17.81 14.73 -1.60
CA ALA A 85 18.60 15.90 -1.20
C ALA A 85 20.08 15.74 -1.60
N GLU A 86 20.66 14.56 -1.40
CA GLU A 86 22.04 14.26 -1.82
C GLU A 86 22.23 14.28 -3.36
N ARG A 87 21.23 13.85 -4.12
CA ARG A 87 21.24 13.95 -5.59
C ARG A 87 21.17 15.40 -6.05
N GLU A 88 20.37 16.24 -5.39
CA GLU A 88 20.24 17.66 -5.70
C GLU A 88 21.54 18.43 -5.41
N ASP A 89 22.18 18.18 -4.27
CA ASP A 89 23.45 18.83 -3.91
C ASP A 89 24.60 18.37 -4.81
N ARG A 90 24.61 17.09 -5.20
CA ARG A 90 25.57 16.58 -6.18
C ARG A 90 25.38 17.22 -7.55
N SER A 91 24.13 17.46 -7.97
CA SER A 91 23.83 18.17 -9.22
C SER A 91 24.29 19.62 -9.18
N ARG A 92 24.09 20.35 -8.08
CA ARG A 92 24.53 21.76 -7.95
C ARG A 92 26.05 21.92 -7.97
N ASN A 93 26.80 20.95 -7.45
CA ASN A 93 28.26 20.98 -7.47
C ASN A 93 28.86 20.63 -8.85
N LEU A 94 28.13 19.98 -9.76
CA LEU A 94 28.60 19.73 -11.12
C LEU A 94 28.43 20.93 -12.06
N ASP A 95 27.48 21.84 -11.77
CA ASP A 95 27.23 23.04 -12.59
C ASP A 95 28.22 24.19 -12.31
N SER A 96 29.09 24.06 -11.32
CA SER A 96 30.06 25.10 -10.90
C SER A 96 31.45 24.98 -11.56
N ASP A 97 31.69 23.92 -12.32
CA ASP A 97 32.95 23.65 -13.03
C ASP A 97 32.82 23.90 -14.56
N HIS A 98 32.18 24.99 -14.96
CA HIS A 98 32.51 25.62 -16.24
C HIS A 98 33.55 26.71 -15.98
N PRO A 99 34.86 26.43 -16.17
CA PRO A 99 35.83 27.50 -16.25
C PRO A 99 35.49 28.29 -17.51
N ASP A 100 34.97 29.51 -17.34
CA ASP A 100 34.98 30.53 -18.40
C ASP A 100 36.46 30.82 -18.71
N GLU A 101 37.05 30.02 -19.61
CA GLU A 101 38.35 30.29 -20.20
C GLU A 101 38.21 31.45 -21.19
N ASN A 102 39.01 32.48 -20.88
CA ASN A 102 39.15 33.77 -21.54
C ASN A 102 39.82 33.66 -22.92
#